data_AF-A0A941FNT6-F1
#
_entry.id   AF-A0A941FNT6-F1
#
_cell.length_a   1.000
_cell.length_b   1.000
_cell.length_c   1.000
_cell.angle_alpha   90.00
_cell.angle_beta   90.00
_cell.angle_gamma   90.00
#
_symmetry.space_group_name_H-M   'P 1'
#
loop_
_entity.id
_entity.type
_entity.pdbx_description
1 polymer ?
#
loop_
_entity_poly.entity_id
_entity_poly.type
_entity_poly.pdbx_seq_one_letter_code
_entity_poly.pdbx_strand_id
1 'polypeptide(L)'
;MAREYTAVKNTIERICIATIGPFIELAAVKSIISDLFEETIPVYYRGNVIDIADKTLGQLEEEIISRVLEEEEYNQSSAAKRLGINRSTLWRKIKTKNNRLKPVIFFCSKCNKNKYVAKRNVI
;
A
#
# COMPACT_ATOMS: atom_id res chain seq x y z
N MET A 1 2.02 -29.42 20.21
CA MET A 1 2.38 -30.52 19.28
C MET A 1 1.17 -31.26 18.65
N ALA A 2 -0.03 -31.30 19.25
CA ALA A 2 -1.18 -32.04 18.67
C ALA A 2 -2.07 -31.28 17.66
N ARG A 3 -2.02 -29.94 17.62
CA ARG A 3 -2.90 -29.13 16.75
C ARG A 3 -2.50 -29.19 15.26
N GLU A 4 -1.21 -29.23 14.95
CA GLU A 4 -0.72 -29.17 13.56
C GLU A 4 -1.06 -30.45 12.78
N TYR A 5 -0.88 -31.63 13.39
CA TYR A 5 -1.17 -32.91 12.75
C TYR A 5 -2.67 -33.10 12.45
N THR A 6 -3.53 -32.57 13.32
CA THR A 6 -4.98 -32.65 13.16
C THR A 6 -5.48 -31.80 11.99
N ALA A 7 -4.90 -30.59 11.80
CA ALA A 7 -5.25 -29.72 10.70
C ALA A 7 -4.92 -30.34 9.34
N VAL A 8 -3.70 -30.89 9.20
CA VAL A 8 -3.26 -31.55 7.97
C VAL A 8 -4.15 -32.76 7.65
N LYS A 9 -4.46 -33.58 8.66
CA LYS A 9 -5.35 -34.75 8.49
C LYS A 9 -6.73 -34.35 7.96
N ASN A 10 -7.36 -33.36 8.58
CA ASN A 10 -8.69 -32.88 8.16
C ASN A 10 -8.66 -32.29 6.75
N THR A 11 -7.58 -31.60 6.37
CA THR A 11 -7.42 -31.08 5.00
C THR A 11 -7.30 -32.20 3.98
N ILE A 12 -6.52 -33.25 4.26
CA ILE A 12 -6.37 -34.40 3.37
C ILE A 12 -7.72 -35.13 3.20
N GLU A 13 -8.46 -35.34 4.29
CA GLU A 13 -9.79 -35.97 4.25
C GLU A 13 -10.75 -35.17 3.35
N ARG A 14 -10.76 -33.84 3.45
CA ARG A 14 -11.58 -32.95 2.60
C ARG A 14 -11.19 -33.05 1.12
N ILE A 15 -9.90 -33.14 0.82
CA ILE A 15 -9.41 -33.28 -0.56
C ILE A 15 -9.87 -34.61 -1.17
N CYS A 16 -9.80 -35.70 -0.39
CA CYS A 16 -10.25 -37.01 -0.83
C CYS A 16 -11.76 -37.06 -1.09
N ILE A 17 -12.57 -36.37 -0.28
CA ILE A 17 -14.04 -36.31 -0.46
C ILE A 17 -14.43 -35.45 -1.68
N ALA A 18 -13.72 -34.36 -1.92
CA ALA A 18 -14.01 -33.45 -3.02
C ALA A 18 -13.61 -34.00 -4.41
N THR A 19 -12.70 -34.98 -4.43
CA THR A 19 -12.19 -35.56 -5.69
C THR A 19 -13.04 -36.77 -6.08
N ILE A 20 -13.62 -36.73 -7.28
CA ILE A 20 -14.49 -37.80 -7.81
C ILE A 20 -13.67 -38.87 -8.55
N GLY A 21 -12.47 -38.52 -9.02
CA GLY A 21 -11.61 -39.39 -9.83
C GLY A 21 -10.54 -40.15 -9.02
N PRO A 22 -9.83 -41.09 -9.68
CA PRO A 22 -8.75 -41.86 -9.06
C PRO A 22 -7.48 -41.04 -8.77
N PHE A 23 -7.40 -39.81 -9.29
CA PHE A 23 -6.29 -38.90 -9.11
C PHE A 23 -6.77 -37.56 -8.56
N ILE A 24 -5.98 -37.00 -7.64
CA ILE A 24 -6.22 -35.67 -7.07
C ILE A 24 -5.68 -34.63 -8.06
N GLU A 25 -6.58 -33.84 -8.64
CA GLU A 25 -6.21 -32.77 -9.56
C GLU A 25 -5.80 -31.48 -8.84
N LEU A 26 -4.81 -30.78 -9.40
CA LEU A 26 -4.31 -29.53 -8.84
C LEU A 26 -5.40 -28.47 -8.70
N ALA A 27 -6.37 -28.43 -9.61
CA ALA A 27 -7.48 -27.48 -9.58
C ALA A 27 -8.37 -27.67 -8.34
N ALA A 28 -8.69 -28.92 -7.99
CA ALA A 28 -9.50 -29.27 -6.83
C ALA A 28 -8.76 -29.01 -5.51
N VAL A 29 -7.44 -29.25 -5.48
CA VAL A 29 -6.60 -28.93 -4.32
C VAL A 29 -6.50 -27.41 -4.13
N LYS A 30 -6.32 -26.66 -5.23
CA LYS A 30 -6.14 -25.22 -5.19
C LYS A 30 -7.36 -24.50 -4.60
N SER A 31 -8.59 -24.93 -4.90
CA SER A 31 -9.78 -24.32 -4.30
C SER A 31 -9.83 -24.56 -2.78
N ILE A 32 -9.67 -25.82 -2.35
CA ILE A 32 -9.73 -26.21 -0.93
C ILE A 32 -8.63 -25.53 -0.11
N ILE A 33 -7.41 -25.48 -0.67
CA ILE A 33 -6.27 -24.81 -0.05
C ILE A 33 -6.49 -23.29 -0.02
N SER A 34 -6.99 -22.67 -1.09
CA SER A 34 -7.23 -21.22 -1.11
C SER A 34 -8.21 -20.81 0.00
N ASP A 35 -9.28 -21.59 0.21
CA ASP A 35 -10.25 -21.37 1.29
C ASP A 35 -9.60 -21.46 2.69
N LEU A 36 -8.66 -22.39 2.89
CA LEU A 36 -7.89 -22.54 4.13
C LEU A 36 -6.82 -21.44 4.32
N PHE A 37 -6.23 -20.97 3.23
CA PHE A 37 -5.26 -19.88 3.24
C PHE A 37 -5.92 -18.54 3.56
N GLU A 38 -7.14 -18.31 3.10
CA GLU A 38 -7.91 -17.13 3.46
C GLU A 38 -8.19 -17.02 4.98
N GLU A 39 -8.28 -18.15 5.69
CA GLU A 39 -8.44 -18.19 7.14
C GLU A 39 -7.13 -18.06 7.93
N THR A 40 -5.98 -18.34 7.31
CA THR A 40 -4.66 -18.41 7.98
C THR A 40 -3.71 -17.25 7.65
N ILE A 41 -4.04 -16.44 6.64
CA ILE A 41 -3.34 -15.17 6.42
C ILE A 41 -3.88 -14.17 7.48
N PRO A 42 -3.06 -13.72 8.44
CA PRO A 42 -3.51 -12.71 9.40
C PRO A 42 -4.06 -11.50 8.63
N VAL A 43 -5.20 -10.99 9.08
CA VAL A 43 -5.97 -9.87 8.49
C VAL A 43 -5.09 -8.64 8.16
N TYR A 44 -3.91 -8.54 8.77
CA TYR A 44 -2.85 -7.61 8.42
C TYR A 44 -2.45 -7.63 6.93
N TYR A 45 -2.46 -8.75 6.22
CA TYR A 45 -2.08 -8.78 4.80
C TYR A 45 -3.24 -8.50 3.84
N ARG A 46 -4.52 -8.55 4.26
CA ARG A 46 -5.66 -8.31 3.36
C ARG A 46 -5.78 -6.86 2.87
N GLY A 47 -5.03 -5.91 3.46
CA GLY A 47 -5.00 -4.50 3.05
C GLY A 47 -3.61 -3.92 2.77
N ASN A 48 -2.54 -4.69 2.95
CA ASN A 48 -1.16 -4.18 2.96
C ASN A 48 -0.27 -4.72 1.83
N VAL A 49 -0.85 -5.30 0.79
CA VAL A 49 -0.05 -5.70 -0.38
C VAL A 49 0.23 -4.44 -1.19
N ILE A 50 1.48 -3.99 -1.15
CA ILE A 50 1.98 -3.05 -2.15
C ILE A 50 2.32 -3.92 -3.35
N ASP A 51 1.59 -3.77 -4.45
CA ASP A 51 1.97 -4.43 -5.70
C ASP A 51 3.26 -3.78 -6.21
N ILE A 52 4.33 -4.57 -6.27
CA ILE A 52 5.66 -4.15 -6.71
C ILE A 52 5.81 -4.34 -8.22
N ALA A 53 4.98 -5.18 -8.84
CA ALA A 53 5.04 -5.43 -10.26
C ALA A 53 4.78 -4.13 -11.05
N ASP A 54 5.60 -3.88 -12.06
CA ASP A 54 5.48 -2.76 -13.00
C ASP A 54 5.53 -1.34 -12.39
N LYS A 55 5.93 -1.20 -11.12
CA LYS A 55 6.09 0.11 -10.48
C LYS A 55 7.55 0.53 -10.34
N THR A 56 7.80 1.81 -10.59
CA THR A 56 9.09 2.44 -10.30
C THR A 56 9.25 2.69 -8.80
N LEU A 57 10.49 2.82 -8.34
CA LEU A 57 10.79 3.18 -6.94
C LEU A 57 10.04 4.45 -6.51
N GLY A 58 9.94 5.45 -7.40
CA GLY A 58 9.19 6.66 -7.13
C GLY A 58 7.71 6.36 -6.82
N GLN A 59 7.04 5.58 -7.66
CA GLN A 59 5.63 5.22 -7.44
C GLN A 59 5.40 4.40 -6.16
N LEU A 60 6.35 3.54 -5.80
CA LEU A 60 6.28 2.78 -4.56
C LEU A 60 6.47 3.68 -3.33
N GLU A 61 7.49 4.54 -3.33
CA GLU A 61 7.67 5.54 -2.27
C GLU A 61 6.43 6.42 -2.12
N GLU A 62 5.83 6.78 -3.24
CA GLU A 62 4.62 7.59 -3.29
C GLU A 62 3.41 6.94 -2.64
N GLU A 63 3.20 5.65 -2.91
CA GLU A 63 2.13 4.85 -2.34
C GLU A 63 2.34 4.64 -0.84
N ILE A 64 3.57 4.36 -0.43
CA ILE A 64 3.96 4.21 0.98
C ILE A 64 3.72 5.51 1.75
N ILE A 65 4.12 6.66 1.19
CA ILE A 65 3.91 7.97 1.82
C ILE A 65 2.42 8.26 2.01
N SER A 66 1.58 7.99 1.00
CA SER A 66 0.14 8.21 1.10
C SER A 66 -0.49 7.34 2.19
N ARG A 67 -0.14 6.04 2.23
CA ARG A 67 -0.65 5.12 3.24
C ARG A 67 -0.27 5.53 4.66
N VAL A 68 1.00 5.86 4.90
CA VAL A 68 1.46 6.28 6.23
C VAL A 68 0.86 7.63 6.64
N LEU A 69 0.55 8.52 5.69
CA LEU A 69 -0.19 9.73 5.99
C LEU A 69 -1.63 9.43 6.41
N GLU A 70 -2.33 8.53 5.73
CA GLU A 70 -3.69 8.13 6.09
C GLU A 70 -3.75 7.46 7.48
N GLU A 71 -2.79 6.56 7.77
CA GLU A 71 -2.67 5.91 9.08
C GLU A 71 -2.42 6.89 10.23
N GLU A 72 -1.74 8.00 9.95
CA GLU A 72 -1.36 9.02 10.94
C GLU A 72 -2.26 10.26 10.87
N GLU A 73 -3.49 10.15 10.33
CA GLU A 73 -4.47 11.23 10.22
C GLU A 73 -3.91 12.51 9.53
N TYR A 74 -3.08 12.30 8.49
CA TYR A 74 -2.36 13.33 7.74
C TYR A 74 -1.35 14.14 8.57
N ASN A 75 -0.93 13.64 9.73
CA ASN A 75 0.11 14.27 10.54
C ASN A 75 1.51 14.05 9.95
N GLN A 76 1.97 15.02 9.16
CA GLN A 76 3.28 14.99 8.49
C GLN A 76 4.46 14.81 9.44
N SER A 77 4.38 15.31 10.67
CA SER A 77 5.47 15.18 11.64
C SER A 77 5.57 13.76 12.20
N SER A 78 4.42 13.11 12.44
CA SER A 78 4.35 11.72 12.90
C SER A 78 4.72 10.77 11.76
N ALA A 79 4.14 10.96 10.58
CA ALA A 79 4.45 10.20 9.38
C ALA A 79 5.93 10.26 9.00
N ALA A 80 6.57 11.44 9.07
CA ALA A 80 8.00 11.58 8.78
C ALA A 80 8.88 10.79 9.77
N LYS A 81 8.53 10.82 11.07
CA LYS A 81 9.22 10.01 12.09
C LYS A 81 9.05 8.52 11.82
N ARG A 82 7.85 8.08 11.49
CA ARG A 82 7.52 6.69 11.17
C ARG A 82 8.23 6.18 9.91
N LEU A 83 8.33 7.02 8.89
CA LEU A 83 9.08 6.74 7.66
C LEU A 83 10.60 6.87 7.81
N GLY A 84 11.10 7.35 8.96
CA GLY A 84 12.53 7.54 9.18
C GLY A 84 13.16 8.65 8.31
N ILE A 85 12.34 9.60 7.82
CA ILE A 85 12.81 10.70 6.96
C ILE A 85 12.61 12.05 7.63
N ASN A 86 13.41 13.05 7.25
CA ASN A 86 13.19 14.41 7.73
C ASN A 86 11.84 14.94 7.21
N ARG A 87 11.09 15.67 8.05
CA ARG A 87 9.83 16.36 7.71
C ARG A 87 9.98 17.23 6.45
N SER A 88 11.10 17.92 6.27
CA SER A 88 11.38 18.75 5.09
C SER A 88 11.52 17.92 3.80
N THR A 89 11.97 16.68 3.90
CA THR A 89 12.06 15.72 2.79
C THR A 89 10.69 15.17 2.43
N LEU A 90 9.88 14.81 3.43
CA LEU A 90 8.49 14.39 3.23
C LEU A 90 7.69 15.48 2.50
N TRP A 91 7.79 16.74 2.97
CA TRP A 91 7.12 17.87 2.33
C TRP A 91 7.54 18.08 0.87
N ARG A 92 8.84 17.98 0.56
CA ARG A 92 9.32 18.08 -0.83
C ARG A 92 8.71 16.99 -1.72
N LYS A 93 8.68 15.74 -1.25
CA LYS A 93 8.08 14.61 -1.98
C LYS A 93 6.57 14.83 -2.20
N ILE A 94 5.83 15.32 -1.20
CA ILE A 94 4.40 15.65 -1.33
C ILE A 94 4.16 16.81 -2.31
N LYS A 95 4.96 17.89 -2.20
CA LYS A 95 4.80 19.09 -3.02
C LYS A 95 5.10 18.84 -4.50
N THR A 96 6.11 18.02 -4.82
CA THR A 96 6.44 17.67 -6.21
C THR A 96 5.24 17.06 -6.94
N LYS A 97 4.36 16.32 -6.23
CA LYS A 97 3.10 15.82 -6.79
C LYS A 97 2.08 16.93 -7.06
N ASN A 98 1.82 17.77 -6.05
CA ASN A 98 0.84 18.86 -6.13
C ASN A 98 1.21 19.96 -7.14
N ASN A 99 2.49 20.06 -7.49
CA ASN A 99 3.02 21.11 -8.36
C ASN A 99 3.02 20.76 -9.86
N ARG A 100 2.20 19.80 -10.30
CA ARG A 100 1.80 19.72 -11.72
C ARG A 100 0.87 20.87 -12.16
N LEU A 101 0.42 21.72 -11.23
CA LEU A 101 -0.27 22.97 -11.50
C LEU A 101 0.75 24.11 -11.65
N LYS A 102 0.84 24.69 -12.86
CA LYS A 102 1.76 25.79 -13.18
C LYS A 102 1.47 27.01 -12.28
N PRO A 103 2.48 27.63 -11.63
CA PRO A 103 2.27 28.84 -10.84
C PRO A 103 1.97 30.05 -11.74
N VAL A 104 1.05 30.92 -11.29
CA VAL A 104 0.84 32.22 -11.95
C VAL A 104 2.01 33.14 -11.59
N ILE A 105 2.70 33.66 -12.61
CA ILE A 105 3.81 34.60 -12.45
C ILE A 105 3.21 35.99 -12.20
N PHE A 106 3.59 36.62 -11.09
CA PHE A 106 3.29 38.03 -10.83
C PHE A 106 4.59 38.83 -10.78
N PHE A 107 4.72 39.85 -11.63
CA PHE A 107 5.88 40.74 -11.66
C PHE A 107 5.76 41.77 -10.52
N CYS A 108 6.67 41.73 -9.55
CA CYS A 108 6.69 42.66 -8.42
C CYS A 108 7.40 43.96 -8.82
N SER A 109 6.65 45.02 -9.15
CA SER A 109 7.24 46.33 -9.49
C SER A 109 8.03 46.97 -8.34
N LYS A 110 7.70 46.64 -7.08
CA LYS A 110 8.45 47.09 -5.90
C LYS A 110 9.85 46.47 -5.78
N CYS A 111 10.11 45.37 -6.48
CA CYS A 111 11.34 44.61 -6.30
C CYS A 111 11.95 44.07 -7.60
N ASN A 112 11.43 44.50 -8.76
CA ASN A 112 11.85 44.13 -10.14
C ASN A 112 12.19 42.64 -10.32
N LYS A 113 11.44 41.76 -9.64
CA LYS A 113 11.61 40.31 -9.68
C LYS A 113 10.27 39.62 -9.87
N ASN A 114 10.27 38.54 -10.62
CA ASN A 114 9.12 37.63 -10.69
C ASN A 114 8.90 37.00 -9.31
N LYS A 115 7.70 37.17 -8.76
CA LYS A 115 7.28 36.50 -7.52
C LYS A 115 6.28 35.40 -7.86
N TYR A 116 6.53 34.22 -7.32
CA TYR A 116 5.60 33.10 -7.36
C TYR A 116 4.55 33.32 -6.27
N VAL A 117 3.27 33.38 -6.67
CA VAL A 117 2.15 33.47 -5.72
C VAL A 117 1.46 32.11 -5.67
N ALA A 118 1.39 31.51 -4.49
CA ALA A 118 0.51 30.38 -4.27
C ALA A 118 -0.93 30.90 -4.36
N LYS A 119 -1.69 30.48 -5.38
CA LYS A 119 -3.16 30.58 -5.28
C LYS A 119 -3.54 29.74 -4.06
N ARG A 120 -4.21 30.36 -3.09
CA ARG A 120 -4.85 29.62 -1.99
C ARG A 120 -5.86 28.69 -2.66
N ASN A 121 -5.64 27.38 -2.60
CA ASN A 121 -6.77 26.48 -2.63
C ASN A 121 -7.44 26.65 -1.27
N VAL A 122 -8.58 27.33 -1.31
CA VAL A 122 -9.57 27.31 -0.24
C VAL A 122 -10.03 25.86 -0.16
N ILE A 123 -9.74 25.22 0.97
CA ILE A 123 -10.61 24.19 1.54
C ILE A 123 -11.32 24.89 2.69
#